data_AF-A0A4Y8CDD7-F1
#
_entry.id   AF-A0A4Y8CDD7-F1
#
_cell.length_a   1.000
_cell.length_b   1.000
_cell.length_c   1.000
_cell.angle_alpha   90.00
_cell.angle_beta   90.00
_cell.angle_gamma   90.00
#
_symmetry.space_group_name_H-M   'P 1'
#
loop_
_entity.id
_entity.type
_entity.pdbx_description
1 polymer ?
#
loop_
_entity_poly.entity_id
_entity_poly.type
_entity_poly.pdbx_seq_one_letter_code
_entity_poly.pdbx_strand_id
1 'polypeptide(L)'
;MKENPSFLKEQIITYLGNKRALLSFLNKGFKVAKKELGKDKFSFCDIFSGSGVVSRFAKAHSNYILANDLEDYSKLINECYLANKDKDLLQNIKKHYKNLIQNLDFQKGFISELYAPKDDDDIKKNERVFYTFKNALYLDTIRQKIENEIPKELRHFFIAPLIYEASVHSNTSGVFKGFYKGKDGIGKFGGEGQNALKRIKGEIELKMPIFSNFSCEFEVMQKDA
;
A
#
# COMPACT_ATOMS: atom_id res chain seq x y z
N MET A 1 11.77 7.23 -22.99
CA MET A 1 12.04 7.30 -21.54
C MET A 1 11.81 5.91 -20.93
N LYS A 2 12.59 5.48 -19.93
CA LYS A 2 12.35 4.22 -19.20
C LYS A 2 11.64 4.52 -17.88
N GLU A 3 10.78 3.60 -17.43
CA GLU A 3 10.09 3.72 -16.15
C GLU A 3 11.06 3.57 -14.96
N ASN A 4 10.73 4.18 -13.83
CA ASN A 4 11.37 3.97 -12.54
C ASN A 4 11.16 2.49 -12.09
N PRO A 5 12.21 1.67 -11.98
CA PRO A 5 12.06 0.26 -11.60
C PRO A 5 11.41 0.06 -10.24
N SER A 6 11.67 0.95 -9.27
CA SER A 6 11.05 0.91 -7.94
C SER A 6 9.55 1.17 -8.01
N PHE A 7 9.10 2.00 -8.96
CA PHE A 7 7.67 2.28 -9.15
C PHE A 7 6.86 1.05 -9.56
N LEU A 8 7.46 0.02 -10.15
CA LEU A 8 6.72 -1.21 -10.53
C LEU A 8 6.97 -2.37 -9.57
N LYS A 9 7.87 -2.23 -8.60
CA LYS A 9 8.32 -3.32 -7.73
C LYS A 9 8.05 -3.08 -6.25
N GLU A 10 8.17 -1.83 -5.82
CA GLU A 10 8.08 -1.42 -4.43
C GLU A 10 6.73 -0.77 -4.12
N GLN A 11 6.37 -0.78 -2.84
CA GLN A 11 5.11 -0.25 -2.34
C GLN A 11 3.88 -0.83 -3.04
N ILE A 12 3.89 -2.15 -3.21
CA ILE A 12 2.74 -2.93 -3.71
C ILE A 12 2.21 -3.74 -2.52
N ILE A 13 0.98 -3.45 -2.10
CA ILE A 13 0.35 -4.13 -0.96
C ILE A 13 0.29 -5.64 -1.18
N THR A 14 0.38 -6.42 -0.10
CA THR A 14 0.09 -7.85 -0.17
C THR A 14 -1.37 -8.06 -0.58
N TYR A 15 -1.57 -8.65 -1.75
CA TYR A 15 -2.88 -8.74 -2.39
C TYR A 15 -3.01 -10.04 -3.18
N LEU A 16 -4.09 -10.78 -2.91
CA LEU A 16 -4.39 -12.02 -3.61
C LEU A 16 -4.72 -11.73 -5.08
N GLY A 17 -3.98 -12.33 -5.99
CA GLY A 17 -4.20 -12.12 -7.42
C GLY A 17 -3.57 -10.83 -7.96
N ASN A 18 -2.65 -10.19 -7.24
CA ASN A 18 -1.85 -9.09 -7.80
C ASN A 18 -1.12 -9.56 -9.08
N LYS A 19 -1.10 -8.71 -10.11
CA LYS A 19 -0.58 -9.06 -11.45
C LYS A 19 0.89 -8.69 -11.66
N ARG A 20 1.66 -8.44 -10.59
CA ARG A 20 3.05 -7.98 -10.68
C ARG A 20 3.94 -8.93 -11.50
N ALA A 21 3.79 -10.24 -11.31
CA ALA A 21 4.54 -11.25 -12.06
C ALA A 21 4.12 -11.34 -13.54
N LEU A 22 2.94 -10.81 -13.88
CA LEU A 22 2.35 -10.90 -15.23
C LEU A 22 2.57 -9.63 -16.07
N LEU A 23 3.23 -8.60 -15.53
CA LEU A 23 3.44 -7.34 -16.28
C LEU A 23 4.17 -7.55 -17.62
N SER A 24 5.14 -8.46 -17.69
CA SER A 24 5.85 -8.79 -18.94
C SER A 24 4.93 -9.43 -19.97
N PHE A 25 3.99 -10.26 -19.53
CA PHE A 25 2.96 -10.87 -20.37
C PHE A 25 1.95 -9.82 -20.83
N LEU A 26 1.43 -9.00 -19.93
CA LEU A 26 0.50 -7.90 -20.24
C LEU A 26 1.09 -6.91 -21.25
N ASN A 27 2.39 -6.63 -21.15
CA ASN A 27 3.09 -5.78 -22.12
C ASN A 27 2.98 -6.29 -23.57
N LYS A 28 2.87 -7.61 -23.78
CA LYS A 28 2.64 -8.17 -25.13
C LYS A 28 1.28 -7.74 -25.66
N GLY A 29 0.23 -7.85 -24.83
CA GLY A 29 -1.11 -7.36 -25.17
C GLY A 29 -1.15 -5.86 -25.42
N PHE A 30 -0.43 -5.06 -24.62
CA PHE A 30 -0.35 -3.62 -24.80
C PHE A 30 0.32 -3.24 -26.13
N LYS A 31 1.35 -3.99 -26.55
CA LYS A 31 1.98 -3.79 -27.87
C LYS A 31 1.02 -4.11 -29.02
N VAL A 32 0.22 -5.17 -28.90
CA VAL A 32 -0.83 -5.49 -29.87
C VAL A 32 -1.84 -4.35 -29.93
N ALA A 33 -2.38 -3.91 -28.79
CA ALA A 33 -3.35 -2.81 -28.75
C ALA A 33 -2.83 -1.52 -29.40
N LYS A 34 -1.58 -1.13 -29.13
CA LYS A 34 -0.94 0.03 -29.76
C LYS A 34 -0.87 -0.11 -31.28
N LYS A 35 -0.48 -1.29 -31.77
CA LYS A 35 -0.39 -1.58 -33.21
C LYS A 35 -1.77 -1.49 -33.88
N GLU A 36 -2.77 -2.16 -33.33
CA GLU A 36 -4.13 -2.20 -33.88
C GLU A 36 -4.81 -0.82 -33.87
N LEU A 37 -4.54 -0.01 -32.83
CA LEU A 37 -5.05 1.36 -32.74
C LEU A 37 -4.25 2.37 -33.58
N GLY A 38 -3.08 1.99 -34.10
CA GLY A 38 -2.15 2.91 -34.78
C GLY A 38 -1.65 4.04 -33.86
N LYS A 39 -1.53 3.78 -32.55
CA LYS A 39 -1.18 4.81 -31.55
C LYS A 39 -0.10 4.31 -30.58
N ASP A 40 0.83 5.19 -30.24
CA ASP A 40 1.86 4.91 -29.23
C ASP A 40 1.33 4.93 -27.79
N LYS A 41 0.20 5.61 -27.55
CA LYS A 41 -0.50 5.68 -26.27
C LYS A 41 -2.01 5.50 -26.46
N PHE A 42 -2.68 4.97 -25.44
CA PHE A 42 -4.13 4.74 -25.45
C PHE A 42 -4.78 5.13 -24.12
N SER A 43 -6.11 5.25 -24.10
CA SER A 43 -6.86 5.37 -22.86
C SER A 43 -7.00 3.98 -22.23
N PHE A 44 -6.64 3.85 -20.96
CA PHE A 44 -6.66 2.58 -20.24
C PHE A 44 -7.69 2.63 -19.11
N CYS A 45 -8.50 1.57 -18.99
CA CYS A 45 -9.48 1.43 -17.93
C CYS A 45 -9.20 0.14 -17.16
N ASP A 46 -8.93 0.28 -15.86
CA ASP A 46 -8.67 -0.80 -14.92
C ASP A 46 -9.84 -0.88 -13.95
N ILE A 47 -10.91 -1.58 -14.34
CA ILE A 47 -12.17 -1.63 -13.60
C ILE A 47 -12.10 -2.40 -12.27
N PHE A 48 -11.05 -3.21 -12.10
CA PHE A 48 -10.74 -4.01 -10.89
C PHE A 48 -9.28 -3.77 -10.48
N SER A 49 -8.97 -2.51 -10.21
CA SER A 49 -7.59 -2.05 -10.07
C SER A 49 -6.85 -2.64 -8.87
N GLY A 50 -7.56 -3.06 -7.82
CA GLY A 50 -6.99 -3.79 -6.68
C GLY A 50 -5.76 -3.09 -6.10
N SER A 51 -4.59 -3.72 -6.18
CA SER A 51 -3.31 -3.16 -5.71
C SER A 51 -2.73 -2.03 -6.59
N GLY A 52 -3.41 -1.67 -7.68
CA GLY A 52 -3.02 -0.63 -8.63
C GLY A 52 -1.83 -1.00 -9.53
N VAL A 53 -1.25 -2.20 -9.42
CA VAL A 53 0.01 -2.53 -10.12
C VAL A 53 -0.11 -2.50 -11.66
N VAL A 54 -1.28 -2.85 -12.21
CA VAL A 54 -1.53 -2.80 -13.65
C VAL A 54 -1.74 -1.36 -14.10
N SER A 55 -2.56 -0.59 -13.38
CA SER A 55 -2.71 0.86 -13.57
C SER A 55 -1.36 1.60 -13.52
N ARG A 56 -0.51 1.31 -12.54
CA ARG A 56 0.87 1.84 -12.46
C ARG A 56 1.68 1.47 -13.71
N PHE A 57 1.64 0.21 -14.13
CA PHE A 57 2.31 -0.23 -15.35
C PHE A 57 1.79 0.49 -16.61
N ALA A 58 0.48 0.73 -16.69
CA ALA A 58 -0.16 1.38 -17.83
C ALA A 58 0.22 2.86 -18.00
N LYS A 59 0.78 3.51 -16.97
CA LYS A 59 1.21 4.92 -17.00
C LYS A 59 2.24 5.21 -18.10
N ALA A 60 3.14 4.28 -18.38
CA ALA A 60 4.10 4.39 -19.48
C ALA A 60 3.47 4.20 -20.88
N HIS A 61 2.25 3.68 -20.94
CA HIS A 61 1.56 3.27 -22.18
C HIS A 61 0.31 4.08 -22.49
N SER A 62 -0.10 4.98 -21.59
CA SER A 62 -1.41 5.62 -21.66
C SER A 62 -1.33 7.14 -21.70
N ASN A 63 -2.33 7.78 -22.32
CA ASN A 63 -2.57 9.22 -22.22
C ASN A 63 -3.60 9.56 -21.13
N TYR A 64 -4.51 8.62 -20.85
CA TYR A 64 -5.49 8.70 -19.76
C TYR A 64 -5.63 7.33 -19.09
N ILE A 65 -5.77 7.31 -17.76
CA ILE A 65 -6.04 6.11 -16.97
C ILE A 65 -7.27 6.31 -16.09
N LEU A 66 -8.24 5.42 -16.20
CA LEU A 66 -9.32 5.26 -15.23
C LEU A 66 -9.06 4.02 -14.38
N ALA A 67 -8.80 4.20 -13.08
CA ALA A 67 -8.70 3.10 -12.13
C ALA A 67 -9.98 3.06 -11.28
N ASN A 68 -10.61 1.89 -11.20
CA ASN A 68 -11.79 1.67 -10.37
C ASN A 68 -11.62 0.42 -9.51
N ASP A 69 -12.20 0.43 -8.33
CA ASP A 69 -12.38 -0.75 -7.48
C ASP A 69 -13.47 -0.46 -6.45
N LEU A 70 -14.07 -1.50 -5.86
CA LEU A 70 -15.09 -1.30 -4.82
C LEU A 70 -14.47 -0.87 -3.49
N GLU A 71 -13.22 -1.28 -3.23
CA GLU A 71 -12.57 -1.14 -1.93
C GLU A 71 -11.94 0.24 -1.71
N ASP A 72 -12.20 0.85 -0.54
CA ASP A 72 -11.68 2.18 -0.15
C ASP A 72 -10.15 2.26 -0.26
N TYR A 73 -9.44 1.20 0.19
CA TYR A 73 -7.98 1.21 0.15
C TYR A 73 -7.46 1.25 -1.28
N SER A 74 -8.17 0.64 -2.24
CA SER A 74 -7.75 0.58 -3.63
C SER A 74 -7.83 1.97 -4.27
N LYS A 75 -8.93 2.70 -4.01
CA LYS A 75 -9.05 4.10 -4.40
C LYS A 75 -7.87 4.92 -3.84
N LEU A 76 -7.63 4.83 -2.53
CA LEU A 76 -6.60 5.62 -1.86
C LEU A 76 -5.18 5.35 -2.42
N ILE A 77 -4.81 4.09 -2.65
CA ILE A 77 -3.48 3.77 -3.19
C ILE A 77 -3.35 4.21 -4.66
N ASN A 78 -4.42 4.07 -5.45
CA ASN A 78 -4.39 4.51 -6.85
C ASN A 78 -4.29 6.04 -6.95
N GLU A 79 -4.97 6.80 -6.08
CA GLU A 79 -4.81 8.26 -5.99
C GLU A 79 -3.35 8.66 -5.76
N CYS A 80 -2.66 7.97 -4.83
CA CYS A 80 -1.25 8.20 -4.55
C CYS A 80 -0.34 7.83 -5.72
N TYR A 81 -0.42 6.60 -6.22
CA TYR A 81 0.57 6.10 -7.18
C TYR A 81 0.31 6.53 -8.62
N LEU A 82 -0.92 6.93 -8.97
CA LEU A 82 -1.24 7.54 -10.26
C LEU A 82 -1.04 9.05 -10.28
N ALA A 83 -0.80 9.71 -9.14
CA ALA A 83 -0.42 11.12 -9.12
C ALA A 83 0.79 11.42 -10.02
N ASN A 84 0.74 12.54 -10.74
CA ASN A 84 1.86 12.98 -11.57
C ASN A 84 2.92 13.64 -10.73
N LYS A 85 4.18 13.31 -11.02
CA LYS A 85 5.32 13.88 -10.31
C LYS A 85 5.43 15.36 -10.65
N ASP A 86 5.28 16.20 -9.65
CA ASP A 86 5.51 17.64 -9.71
C ASP A 86 6.53 18.06 -8.65
N LYS A 87 7.32 19.12 -8.93
CA LYS A 87 8.39 19.56 -8.04
C LYS A 87 7.85 20.16 -6.74
N ASP A 88 6.82 21.00 -6.84
CA ASP A 88 6.25 21.70 -5.69
C ASP A 88 5.47 20.71 -4.82
N LEU A 89 4.72 19.81 -5.45
CA LEU A 89 4.08 18.67 -4.76
C LEU A 89 5.12 17.84 -4.00
N LEU A 90 6.23 17.47 -4.63
CA LEU A 90 7.27 16.66 -3.98
C LEU A 90 7.91 17.41 -2.80
N GLN A 91 8.14 18.72 -2.92
CA GLN A 91 8.66 19.53 -1.83
C GLN A 91 7.68 19.61 -0.65
N ASN A 92 6.39 19.78 -0.93
CA ASN A 92 5.33 19.77 0.07
C ASN A 92 5.25 18.42 0.79
N ILE A 93 5.24 17.30 0.05
CA ILE A 93 5.23 15.95 0.64
C ILE A 93 6.47 15.75 1.53
N LYS A 94 7.66 16.17 1.07
CA LYS A 94 8.90 16.06 1.87
C LYS A 94 8.85 16.87 3.17
N LYS A 95 8.28 18.07 3.14
CA LYS A 95 8.12 18.92 4.33
C LYS A 95 7.21 18.24 5.35
N HIS A 96 6.04 17.78 4.89
CA HIS A 96 5.08 17.07 5.73
C HIS A 96 5.63 15.75 6.27
N TYR A 97 6.32 14.97 5.43
CA TYR A 97 6.99 13.73 5.84
C TYR A 97 7.93 13.97 7.02
N LYS A 98 8.82 14.98 6.93
CA LYS A 98 9.73 15.32 8.03
C LYS A 98 8.97 15.64 9.32
N ASN A 99 7.85 16.35 9.24
CA ASN A 99 7.02 16.66 10.40
C ASN A 99 6.31 15.40 10.96
N LEU A 100 5.87 14.49 10.10
CA LEU A 100 5.23 13.27 10.54
C LEU A 100 6.17 12.36 11.32
N ILE A 101 7.46 12.31 10.97
CA ILE A 101 8.44 11.40 11.59
C ILE A 101 9.28 12.05 12.70
N GLN A 102 9.21 13.37 12.90
CA GLN A 102 9.95 14.03 13.96
C GLN A 102 9.23 13.86 15.31
N ASN A 103 10.01 13.66 16.38
CA ASN A 103 9.54 13.60 17.77
C ASN A 103 8.30 12.71 17.95
N LEU A 104 8.40 11.45 17.51
CA LEU A 104 7.33 10.48 17.66
C LEU A 104 7.11 10.16 19.14
N ASP A 105 6.02 10.69 19.68
CA ASP A 105 5.46 10.23 20.95
C ASP A 105 4.42 9.15 20.65
N PHE A 106 4.70 7.91 21.06
CA PHE A 106 3.86 6.78 20.69
C PHE A 106 2.55 6.77 21.45
N GLN A 107 1.46 6.83 20.70
CA GLN A 107 0.10 6.84 21.21
C GLN A 107 -0.58 5.51 20.96
N LYS A 108 -1.30 5.03 21.97
CA LYS A 108 -2.24 3.92 21.81
C LYS A 108 -3.44 4.36 20.98
N GLY A 109 -4.11 3.39 20.38
CA GLY A 109 -5.28 3.60 19.57
C GLY A 109 -5.89 2.30 19.09
N PHE A 110 -6.74 2.39 18.08
CA PHE A 110 -7.54 1.28 17.58
C PHE A 110 -6.73 0.03 17.24
N ILE A 111 -5.55 0.18 16.62
CA ILE A 111 -4.75 -0.96 16.14
C ILE A 111 -4.03 -1.63 17.31
N SER A 112 -3.38 -0.85 18.18
CA SER A 112 -2.66 -1.37 19.36
C SER A 112 -3.58 -1.95 20.42
N GLU A 113 -4.81 -1.46 20.52
CA GLU A 113 -5.80 -1.99 21.47
C GLU A 113 -6.49 -3.26 20.97
N LEU A 114 -6.76 -3.36 19.65
CA LEU A 114 -7.64 -4.41 19.12
C LEU A 114 -6.96 -5.41 18.17
N TYR A 115 -5.74 -5.13 17.68
CA TYR A 115 -5.06 -5.91 16.65
C TYR A 115 -3.62 -6.33 17.03
N ALA A 116 -3.17 -6.01 18.24
CA ALA A 116 -1.89 -6.45 18.79
C ALA A 116 -2.06 -7.08 20.19
N PRO A 117 -1.15 -7.97 20.60
CA PRO A 117 -1.11 -8.45 21.98
C PRO A 117 -0.61 -7.34 22.92
N LYS A 118 -0.87 -7.49 24.22
CA LYS A 118 -0.33 -6.56 25.23
C LYS A 118 1.16 -6.76 25.48
N ASP A 119 1.62 -8.00 25.34
CA ASP A 119 3.01 -8.43 25.45
C ASP A 119 3.32 -9.37 24.28
N ASP A 120 4.31 -9.02 23.48
CA ASP A 120 4.70 -9.79 22.29
C ASP A 120 5.32 -11.16 22.65
N ASP A 121 5.85 -11.30 23.87
CA ASP A 121 6.53 -12.51 24.36
C ASP A 121 5.63 -13.36 25.29
N ASP A 122 4.48 -12.81 25.72
CA ASP A 122 3.50 -13.50 26.58
C ASP A 122 2.04 -13.29 26.11
N ILE A 123 1.79 -13.72 24.87
CA ILE A 123 0.48 -13.59 24.21
C ILE A 123 -0.58 -14.42 24.93
N LYS A 124 -1.73 -13.80 25.22
CA LYS A 124 -2.85 -14.45 25.92
C LYS A 124 -3.93 -14.94 24.98
N LYS A 125 -4.72 -15.90 25.48
CA LYS A 125 -5.94 -16.37 24.81
C LYS A 125 -6.88 -15.19 24.56
N ASN A 126 -7.45 -15.14 23.36
CA ASN A 126 -8.34 -14.09 22.84
C ASN A 126 -7.68 -12.77 22.41
N GLU A 127 -6.36 -12.61 22.56
CA GLU A 127 -5.67 -11.46 21.96
C GLU A 127 -5.53 -11.64 20.45
N ARG A 128 -5.71 -10.54 19.70
CA ARG A 128 -5.43 -10.53 18.27
C ARG A 128 -3.96 -10.21 18.04
N VAL A 129 -3.34 -10.95 17.13
CA VAL A 129 -1.90 -10.87 16.90
C VAL A 129 -1.68 -10.59 15.43
N PHE A 130 -2.16 -9.46 14.92
CA PHE A 130 -1.87 -9.04 13.55
C PHE A 130 -0.54 -8.31 13.46
N TYR A 131 -0.18 -7.57 14.51
CA TYR A 131 1.03 -6.76 14.59
C TYR A 131 1.74 -7.02 15.93
N THR A 132 3.04 -6.74 15.95
CA THR A 132 3.74 -6.51 17.23
C THR A 132 3.17 -5.28 17.91
N PHE A 133 3.24 -5.23 19.24
CA PHE A 133 2.74 -4.09 19.99
C PHE A 133 3.38 -2.77 19.54
N LYS A 134 4.70 -2.77 19.31
CA LYS A 134 5.44 -1.60 18.78
C LYS A 134 4.94 -1.15 17.41
N ASN A 135 4.72 -2.08 16.47
CA ASN A 135 4.22 -1.74 15.14
C ASN A 135 2.80 -1.19 15.20
N ALA A 136 1.96 -1.72 16.08
CA ALA A 136 0.61 -1.24 16.26
C ALA A 136 0.56 0.19 16.83
N LEU A 137 1.40 0.49 17.83
CA LEU A 137 1.59 1.85 18.35
C LEU A 137 2.06 2.82 17.25
N TYR A 138 3.03 2.40 16.43
CA TYR A 138 3.52 3.22 15.32
C TYR A 138 2.41 3.52 14.32
N LEU A 139 1.63 2.51 13.92
CA LEU A 139 0.51 2.66 13.00
C LEU A 139 -0.55 3.62 13.55
N ASP A 140 -0.95 3.47 14.82
CA ASP A 140 -1.91 4.37 15.47
C ASP A 140 -1.37 5.81 15.50
N THR A 141 -0.11 5.98 15.91
CA THR A 141 0.53 7.30 16.03
C THR A 141 0.59 8.02 14.69
N ILE A 142 1.14 7.37 13.65
CA ILE A 142 1.29 7.99 12.33
C ILE A 142 -0.08 8.21 11.69
N ARG A 143 -1.03 7.27 11.82
CA ARG A 143 -2.38 7.45 11.27
C ARG A 143 -3.08 8.66 11.88
N GLN A 144 -2.97 8.87 13.20
CA GLN A 144 -3.54 10.04 13.88
C GLN A 144 -2.84 11.34 13.47
N LYS A 145 -1.50 11.35 13.40
CA LYS A 145 -0.76 12.53 12.89
C LYS A 145 -1.16 12.88 11.45
N ILE A 146 -1.34 11.89 10.57
CA ILE A 146 -1.81 12.14 9.20
C ILE A 146 -3.21 12.77 9.20
N GLU A 147 -4.12 12.34 10.09
CA GLU A 147 -5.44 12.97 10.20
C GLU A 147 -5.33 14.45 10.61
N ASN A 148 -4.53 14.72 11.64
CA ASN A 148 -4.57 16.01 12.33
C ASN A 148 -3.66 17.07 11.71
N GLU A 149 -2.56 16.66 11.07
CA GLU A 149 -1.50 17.58 10.63
C GLU A 149 -1.40 17.73 9.11
N ILE A 150 -2.05 16.83 8.35
CA ILE A 150 -1.91 16.78 6.89
C ILE A 150 -3.21 17.24 6.20
N PRO A 151 -3.12 18.22 5.27
CA PRO A 151 -4.25 18.61 4.44
C PRO A 151 -4.87 17.41 3.72
N LYS A 152 -6.21 17.36 3.65
CA LYS A 152 -6.98 16.20 3.18
C LYS A 152 -6.51 15.71 1.81
N GLU A 153 -6.23 16.64 0.90
CA GLU A 153 -5.76 16.44 -0.46
C GLU A 153 -4.35 15.83 -0.55
N LEU A 154 -3.56 15.84 0.52
CA LEU A 154 -2.22 15.25 0.57
C LEU A 154 -2.17 13.94 1.35
N ARG A 155 -3.21 13.61 2.13
CA ARG A 155 -3.18 12.45 3.05
C ARG A 155 -2.89 11.13 2.35
N HIS A 156 -3.41 10.93 1.14
CA HIS A 156 -3.21 9.69 0.39
C HIS A 156 -1.73 9.40 0.10
N PHE A 157 -0.88 10.43 -0.02
CA PHE A 157 0.58 10.27 -0.19
C PHE A 157 1.29 9.67 1.03
N PHE A 158 0.65 9.64 2.19
CA PHE A 158 1.19 9.09 3.43
C PHE A 158 0.45 7.83 3.88
N ILE A 159 -0.88 7.81 3.71
CA ILE A 159 -1.68 6.63 4.05
C ILE A 159 -1.36 5.47 3.10
N ALA A 160 -1.14 5.69 1.81
CA ALA A 160 -0.83 4.61 0.87
C ALA A 160 0.48 3.88 1.22
N PRO A 161 1.62 4.57 1.45
CA PRO A 161 2.83 3.93 1.97
C PRO A 161 2.65 3.26 3.34
N LEU A 162 1.84 3.85 4.25
CA LEU A 162 1.57 3.26 5.56
C LEU A 162 0.79 1.94 5.45
N ILE A 163 -0.22 1.88 4.59
CA ILE A 163 -0.98 0.65 4.28
C ILE A 163 -0.05 -0.40 3.68
N TYR A 164 0.89 0.00 2.81
CA TYR A 164 1.89 -0.91 2.29
C TYR A 164 2.73 -1.56 3.41
N GLU A 165 3.30 -0.77 4.32
CA GLU A 165 4.06 -1.33 5.45
C GLU A 165 3.20 -2.20 6.35
N ALA A 166 1.98 -1.75 6.66
CA ALA A 166 1.01 -2.53 7.43
C ALA A 166 0.68 -3.87 6.74
N SER A 167 0.65 -3.92 5.41
CA SER A 167 0.44 -5.16 4.65
C SER A 167 1.63 -6.11 4.76
N VAL A 168 2.85 -5.57 4.63
CA VAL A 168 4.10 -6.33 4.66
C VAL A 168 4.38 -6.91 6.03
N HIS A 169 4.15 -6.16 7.10
CA HIS A 169 4.50 -6.54 8.47
C HIS A 169 3.34 -7.17 9.25
N SER A 170 2.31 -7.66 8.55
CA SER A 170 1.18 -8.35 9.17
C SER A 170 1.45 -9.84 9.42
N ASN A 171 0.95 -10.36 10.54
CA ASN A 171 0.96 -11.77 10.91
C ASN A 171 -0.19 -12.56 10.24
N THR A 172 -0.28 -12.46 8.92
CA THR A 172 -1.34 -13.09 8.11
C THR A 172 -0.74 -13.94 6.99
N SER A 173 -1.58 -14.78 6.37
CA SER A 173 -1.26 -15.49 5.13
C SER A 173 -1.37 -14.62 3.87
N GLY A 174 -1.42 -13.29 4.03
CA GLY A 174 -1.65 -12.33 2.95
C GLY A 174 -3.12 -11.99 2.72
N VAL A 175 -4.00 -12.39 3.65
CA VAL A 175 -5.42 -12.01 3.67
C VAL A 175 -5.77 -11.48 5.05
N PHE A 176 -6.36 -10.30 5.14
CA PHE A 176 -6.66 -9.62 6.41
C PHE A 176 -7.90 -10.14 7.16
N LYS A 177 -8.37 -11.35 6.84
CA LYS A 177 -9.52 -11.99 7.50
C LYS A 177 -9.15 -12.77 8.77
N GLY A 178 -7.86 -13.02 8.98
CA GLY A 178 -7.37 -13.76 10.14
C GLY A 178 -5.86 -13.63 10.31
N PHE A 179 -5.39 -14.02 11.49
CA PHE A 179 -3.98 -14.01 11.87
C PHE A 179 -3.53 -15.39 12.29
N TYR A 180 -2.21 -15.63 12.29
CA TYR A 180 -1.66 -16.92 12.67
C TYR A 180 -1.83 -17.24 14.16
N LYS A 181 -2.09 -18.52 14.44
CA LYS A 181 -2.25 -19.09 15.79
C LYS A 181 -1.37 -20.33 15.96
N GLY A 182 -1.08 -20.68 17.21
CA GLY A 182 -0.51 -21.96 17.59
C GLY A 182 -1.55 -23.09 17.57
N LYS A 183 -1.09 -24.33 17.75
CA LYS A 183 -1.97 -25.51 17.85
C LYS A 183 -2.93 -25.45 19.04
N ASP A 184 -2.57 -24.69 20.07
CA ASP A 184 -3.38 -24.40 21.26
C ASP A 184 -4.49 -23.35 21.01
N GLY A 185 -4.53 -22.76 19.80
CA GLY A 185 -5.49 -21.73 19.42
C GLY A 185 -5.16 -20.32 19.94
N ILE A 186 -4.01 -20.14 20.60
CA ILE A 186 -3.50 -18.84 21.03
C ILE A 186 -2.80 -18.16 19.84
N GLY A 187 -2.86 -16.82 19.76
CA GLY A 187 -2.17 -16.08 18.72
C GLY A 187 -0.66 -16.33 18.75
N LYS A 188 -0.03 -16.47 17.59
CA LYS A 188 1.41 -16.74 17.50
C LYS A 188 1.99 -16.15 16.22
N PHE A 189 3.05 -15.36 16.35
CA PHE A 189 3.73 -14.80 15.19
C PHE A 189 4.30 -15.91 14.30
N GLY A 190 3.92 -15.93 13.02
CA GLY A 190 4.31 -16.97 12.06
C GLY A 190 3.67 -18.33 12.31
N GLY A 191 2.71 -18.43 13.23
CA GLY A 191 2.02 -19.65 13.62
C GLY A 191 2.94 -20.65 14.32
N GLU A 192 2.54 -21.92 14.33
CA GLU A 192 3.29 -23.00 14.98
C GLU A 192 4.76 -23.06 14.52
N GLY A 193 4.98 -22.93 13.22
CA GLY A 193 6.30 -23.02 12.60
C GLY A 193 7.12 -21.72 12.66
N GLN A 194 6.59 -20.63 13.24
CA GLN A 194 7.29 -19.34 13.32
C GLN A 194 7.81 -18.87 11.96
N ASN A 195 6.98 -19.01 10.93
CA ASN A 195 7.38 -18.67 9.57
C ASN A 195 7.45 -17.15 9.36
N ALA A 196 8.42 -16.72 8.56
CA ALA A 196 8.58 -15.32 8.14
C ALA A 196 8.67 -14.29 9.28
N LEU A 197 9.16 -14.68 10.47
CA LEU A 197 9.30 -13.77 11.62
C LEU A 197 10.08 -12.49 11.30
N LYS A 198 11.16 -12.58 10.50
CA LYS A 198 11.94 -11.40 10.08
C LYS A 198 11.06 -10.35 9.38
N ARG A 199 10.10 -10.81 8.57
CA ARG A 199 9.11 -9.93 7.93
C ARG A 199 8.08 -9.46 8.96
N ILE A 200 7.43 -10.38 9.68
CA ILE A 200 6.30 -10.08 10.56
C ILE A 200 6.69 -9.15 11.72
N LYS A 201 7.84 -9.39 12.35
CA LYS A 201 8.37 -8.57 13.46
C LYS A 201 9.25 -7.41 13.00
N GLY A 202 9.44 -7.22 11.70
CA GLY A 202 10.17 -6.07 11.16
C GLY A 202 9.47 -4.76 11.54
N GLU A 203 10.24 -3.73 11.87
CA GLU A 203 9.69 -2.45 12.32
C GLU A 203 9.03 -1.69 11.16
N ILE A 204 7.82 -1.21 11.39
CA ILE A 204 7.12 -0.36 10.44
C ILE A 204 7.68 1.06 10.52
N GLU A 205 8.02 1.62 9.36
CA GLU A 205 8.42 3.02 9.22
C GLU A 205 7.69 3.64 8.03
N LEU A 206 7.13 4.84 8.20
CA LEU A 206 6.49 5.58 7.11
C LEU A 206 7.51 5.83 5.98
N LYS A 207 7.10 5.54 4.74
CA LYS A 207 7.93 5.73 3.54
C LYS A 207 7.42 6.90 2.70
N MET A 208 8.33 7.55 1.99
CA MET A 208 7.97 8.49 0.93
C MET A 208 7.34 7.75 -0.26
N PRO A 209 6.30 8.29 -0.90
CA PRO A 209 5.70 7.67 -2.07
C PRO A 209 6.67 7.66 -3.26
N ILE A 210 6.61 6.57 -4.04
CA ILE A 210 7.41 6.41 -5.26
C ILE A 210 6.57 6.84 -6.46
N PHE A 211 7.12 7.74 -7.26
CA PHE A 211 6.46 8.25 -8.47
C PHE A 211 6.99 7.59 -9.74
N SER A 212 6.13 7.54 -10.76
CA SER A 212 6.47 7.21 -12.14
C SER A 212 7.37 8.28 -12.76
N ASN A 213 8.17 7.89 -13.75
CA ASN A 213 8.86 8.81 -14.65
C ASN A 213 7.94 9.39 -15.72
N PHE A 214 6.74 8.84 -15.90
CA PHE A 214 5.75 9.28 -16.87
C PHE A 214 4.63 10.07 -16.19
N SER A 215 4.01 10.96 -16.95
CA SER A 215 2.78 11.64 -16.58
C SER A 215 1.68 11.30 -17.57
N CYS A 216 0.47 11.11 -17.07
CA CYS A 216 -0.74 10.99 -17.86
C CYS A 216 -1.92 11.56 -17.06
N GLU A 217 -2.98 11.96 -17.74
CA GLU A 217 -4.22 12.25 -17.04
C GLU A 217 -4.73 10.97 -16.38
N PHE A 218 -5.39 11.10 -15.24
CA PHE A 218 -5.94 9.95 -14.55
C PHE A 218 -7.17 10.33 -13.73
N GLU A 219 -7.99 9.32 -13.50
CA GLU A 219 -9.15 9.38 -12.62
C GLU A 219 -9.20 8.10 -11.78
N VAL A 220 -9.59 8.24 -10.52
CA VAL A 220 -9.77 7.11 -9.60
C VAL A 220 -11.20 7.11 -9.10
N MET A 221 -11.91 6.02 -9.38
CA MET A 221 -13.29 5.81 -8.96
C MET A 221 -13.38 4.72 -7.91
N GLN A 222 -14.48 4.77 -7.17
CA GLN A 222 -14.92 3.69 -6.29
C GLN A 222 -16.38 3.39 -6.58
N LYS A 223 -16.61 2.53 -7.56
CA LYS A 223 -17.92 2.15 -8.05
C LYS A 223 -17.98 0.65 -8.27
N ASP A 224 -19.19 0.12 -8.20
CA ASP A 224 -19.46 -1.21 -8.72
C ASP A 224 -19.27 -1.22 -10.25
N ALA A 225 -18.73 -2.32 -10.77
CA ALA A 225 -18.28 -2.43 -12.16
C ALA A 225 -19.36 -2.97 -13.11
#